data_AF-A0A7S0GS41-F1
#
_entry.id   AF-A0A7S0GS41-F1
#
_cell.length_a   1.000
_cell.length_b   1.000
_cell.length_c   1.000
_cell.angle_alpha   90.00
_cell.angle_beta   90.00
_cell.angle_gamma   90.00
#
_symmetry.space_group_name_H-M   'P 1'
#
loop_
_entity.id
_entity.type
_entity.pdbx_description
1 polymer ?
#
loop_
_entity_poly.entity_id
_entity_poly.type
_entity_poly.pdbx_seq_one_letter_code
_entity_poly.pdbx_strand_id
1 'polypeptide(L)'
;SREVSTATRARGTRRVLSRPEDFTMADWWNSIQKGAQEAAETTKFVSMRTKLQAEVMYIENQIKTCLQKFGVEVFPHMENNNSAQVQQHFTDTKREVENYREQIAAKNVEIAELNKQIENIGKAEGK
;
A
#
# COMPACT_ATOMS: atom_id res chain seq x y z
N SER A 1 40.87 -78.31 8.01
CA SER A 1 41.14 -76.89 8.31
C SER A 1 40.94 -76.03 7.08
N ARG A 2 39.84 -75.28 7.05
CA ARG A 2 39.60 -74.12 6.18
C ARG A 2 38.33 -73.47 6.73
N GLU A 3 38.46 -72.37 7.44
CA GLU A 3 37.36 -71.42 7.60
C GLU A 3 37.88 -70.03 7.28
N VAL A 4 37.10 -69.40 6.41
CA VAL A 4 37.42 -68.23 5.62
C VAL A 4 36.88 -67.00 6.34
N SER A 5 37.73 -65.98 6.37
CA SER A 5 37.50 -64.63 6.88
C SER A 5 36.19 -64.00 6.37
N THR A 6 35.40 -63.43 7.28
CA THR A 6 34.33 -62.47 6.94
C THR A 6 34.46 -61.22 7.80
N ALA A 7 35.20 -60.24 7.26
CA ALA A 7 35.23 -58.88 7.77
C ALA A 7 33.96 -58.14 7.32
N THR A 8 33.09 -57.81 8.27
CA THR A 8 31.90 -56.97 8.07
C THR A 8 32.31 -55.54 7.73
N ARG A 9 32.19 -55.16 6.45
CA ARG A 9 32.45 -53.81 5.95
C ARG A 9 31.26 -52.90 6.22
N ALA A 10 31.37 -52.03 7.23
CA ALA A 10 30.43 -50.93 7.47
C ALA A 10 30.33 -50.03 6.24
N ARG A 11 29.15 -49.98 5.64
CA ARG A 11 28.83 -49.18 4.45
C ARG A 11 28.52 -47.75 4.92
N GLY A 12 29.56 -46.92 5.03
CA GLY A 12 29.42 -45.50 5.32
C GLY A 12 28.61 -44.81 4.22
N THR A 13 27.43 -44.32 4.57
CA THR A 13 26.67 -43.35 3.80
C THR A 13 27.48 -42.06 3.74
N ARG A 14 28.21 -41.86 2.64
CA ARG A 14 28.86 -40.58 2.32
C ARG A 14 27.76 -39.54 2.09
N ARG A 15 27.36 -38.84 3.16
CA ARG A 15 26.57 -37.61 3.06
C ARG A 15 27.41 -36.64 2.23
N VAL A 16 27.00 -36.40 0.99
CA VAL A 16 27.58 -35.34 0.15
C VAL A 16 27.23 -34.04 0.87
N LEU A 17 28.19 -33.50 1.60
CA LEU A 17 28.12 -32.13 2.10
C LEU A 17 28.14 -31.23 0.86
N SER A 18 26.98 -30.69 0.49
CA SER A 18 26.90 -29.64 -0.51
C SER A 18 27.82 -28.50 -0.07
N ARG A 19 28.81 -28.19 -0.91
CA ARG A 19 29.79 -27.11 -0.72
C ARG A 19 29.04 -25.77 -0.68
N PRO A 20 29.40 -24.80 0.17
CA PRO A 20 28.80 -23.46 0.11
C PRO A 20 29.02 -22.92 -1.30
N GLU A 21 27.94 -22.53 -1.95
CA GLU A 21 27.93 -22.09 -3.35
C GLU A 21 28.94 -20.95 -3.54
N ASP A 22 29.86 -21.11 -4.50
CA ASP A 22 30.84 -20.09 -4.84
C ASP A 22 30.05 -18.92 -5.48
N PHE A 23 29.64 -17.92 -4.68
CA PHE A 23 28.91 -16.72 -5.13
C PHE A 23 29.61 -16.09 -6.33
N THR A 24 28.96 -16.13 -7.49
CA THR A 24 29.60 -15.72 -8.75
C THR A 24 29.45 -14.22 -8.97
N MET A 25 30.29 -13.65 -9.84
CA MET A 25 30.13 -12.26 -10.29
C MET A 25 28.79 -12.03 -11.01
N ALA A 26 28.21 -13.08 -11.60
CA ALA A 26 26.87 -13.02 -12.18
C ALA A 26 25.80 -12.89 -11.08
N ASP A 27 25.94 -13.61 -9.97
CA ASP A 27 25.01 -13.51 -8.83
C ASP A 27 25.09 -12.14 -8.15
N TRP A 28 26.31 -11.57 -8.05
CA TRP A 28 26.52 -10.19 -7.60
C TRP A 28 25.85 -9.16 -8.51
N TRP A 29 26.03 -9.29 -9.83
CA TRP A 29 25.42 -8.36 -10.77
C TRP A 29 23.88 -8.47 -10.79
N ASN A 30 23.36 -9.70 -10.69
CA ASN A 30 21.93 -9.97 -10.61
C ASN A 30 21.31 -9.37 -9.33
N SER A 31 22.01 -9.42 -8.18
CA SER A 31 21.50 -8.83 -6.94
C SER A 31 21.43 -7.30 -7.01
N ILE A 32 22.41 -6.67 -7.65
CA ILE A 32 22.38 -5.22 -7.92
C ILE A 32 21.22 -4.86 -8.83
N GLN A 33 21.02 -5.59 -9.93
CA GLN A 33 19.93 -5.34 -10.85
C GLN A 33 18.56 -5.51 -10.16
N LYS A 34 18.42 -6.55 -9.32
CA LYS A 34 17.22 -6.81 -8.53
C LYS A 34 16.94 -5.67 -7.54
N GLY A 35 17.93 -5.27 -6.74
CA GLY A 35 17.77 -4.18 -5.77
C GLY A 35 17.45 -2.84 -6.43
N ALA A 36 18.05 -2.54 -7.59
CA ALA A 36 17.74 -1.34 -8.36
C ALA A 36 16.29 -1.35 -8.88
N GLN A 37 15.79 -2.50 -9.37
CA GLN A 37 14.42 -2.65 -9.82
C GLN A 37 13.41 -2.50 -8.67
N GLU A 38 13.65 -3.15 -7.53
CA GLU A 38 12.79 -3.07 -6.35
C GLU A 38 12.74 -1.65 -5.76
N ALA A 39 13.89 -0.95 -5.74
CA ALA A 39 13.95 0.45 -5.34
C ALA A 39 13.14 1.36 -6.28
N ALA A 40 13.21 1.10 -7.60
CA ALA A 40 12.43 1.85 -8.59
C ALA A 40 10.92 1.62 -8.44
N GLU A 41 10.50 0.36 -8.24
CA GLU A 41 9.09 -0.01 -8.02
C GLU A 41 8.55 0.59 -6.72
N THR A 42 9.32 0.51 -5.63
CA THR A 42 8.96 1.13 -4.34
C THR A 42 8.80 2.64 -4.47
N THR A 43 9.76 3.30 -5.14
CA THR A 43 9.71 4.75 -5.36
C THR A 43 8.45 5.14 -6.15
N LYS A 44 8.11 4.36 -7.19
CA LYS A 44 6.89 4.57 -7.97
C LYS A 44 5.65 4.50 -7.07
N PHE A 45 5.49 3.44 -6.29
CA PHE A 45 4.30 3.28 -5.44
C PHE A 45 4.21 4.34 -4.33
N VAL A 46 5.34 4.72 -3.73
CA VAL A 46 5.39 5.81 -2.75
C VAL A 46 4.94 7.12 -3.37
N SER A 47 5.42 7.45 -4.58
CA SER A 47 5.02 8.68 -5.27
C SER A 47 3.51 8.73 -5.57
N MET A 48 2.93 7.60 -6.00
CA MET A 48 1.49 7.47 -6.24
C MET A 48 0.69 7.65 -4.95
N ARG A 49 1.14 7.03 -3.86
CA ARG A 49 0.52 7.17 -2.53
C ARG A 49 0.55 8.63 -2.07
N THR A 50 1.68 9.31 -2.20
CA THR A 50 1.81 10.72 -1.80
C THR A 50 0.87 11.62 -2.61
N LYS A 51 0.72 11.37 -3.91
CA LYS A 51 -0.26 12.08 -4.74
C LYS A 51 -1.68 11.89 -4.21
N LEU A 52 -2.10 10.65 -3.95
CA LEU A 52 -3.43 10.37 -3.43
C LEU A 52 -3.67 11.00 -2.05
N GLN A 53 -2.66 11.00 -1.18
CA GLN A 53 -2.75 11.68 0.12
C GLN A 53 -2.97 13.18 -0.04
N ALA A 54 -2.25 13.83 -0.96
CA ALA A 54 -2.46 15.25 -1.25
C ALA A 54 -3.87 15.52 -1.80
N GLU A 55 -4.39 14.65 -2.66
CA GLU A 55 -5.77 14.74 -3.16
C GLU A 55 -6.80 14.56 -2.03
N VAL A 56 -6.60 13.63 -1.10
CA VAL A 56 -7.46 13.47 0.09
C VAL A 56 -7.45 14.76 0.91
N MET A 57 -6.28 15.31 1.23
CA MET A 57 -6.17 16.57 1.98
C MET A 57 -6.88 17.74 1.28
N TYR A 58 -6.77 17.80 -0.06
CA TYR A 58 -7.46 18.81 -0.85
C TYR A 58 -8.99 18.67 -0.73
N ILE A 59 -9.52 17.45 -0.86
CA ILE A 59 -10.96 17.18 -0.76
C ILE A 59 -11.47 17.45 0.67
N GLU A 60 -10.71 17.11 1.70
CA GLU A 60 -11.04 17.47 3.09
C GLU A 60 -11.18 18.99 3.26
N ASN A 61 -10.32 19.77 2.60
CA ASN A 61 -10.43 21.22 2.59
C ASN A 61 -11.66 21.72 1.81
N GLN A 62 -12.05 21.03 0.73
CA GLN A 62 -13.31 21.32 0.02
C GLN A 62 -14.54 21.09 0.91
N ILE A 63 -14.57 20.00 1.71
CA ILE A 63 -15.64 19.76 2.68
C ILE A 63 -15.73 20.92 3.68
N LYS A 64 -14.59 21.35 4.25
CA LYS A 64 -14.55 22.48 5.19
C LYS A 64 -15.10 23.76 4.55
N THR A 65 -14.67 24.05 3.32
CA THR A 65 -15.12 25.21 2.55
C THR A 65 -16.62 25.15 2.25
N CYS A 66 -17.13 23.98 1.85
CA CYS A 66 -18.54 23.74 1.58
C CYS A 66 -19.40 24.01 2.82
N LEU A 67 -19.00 23.49 3.99
CA LEU A 67 -19.71 23.71 5.24
C LEU A 67 -19.67 25.18 5.70
N GLN A 68 -18.56 25.88 5.49
CA GLN A 68 -18.44 27.30 5.79
C GLN A 68 -19.37 28.14 4.90
N LYS A 69 -19.39 27.87 3.59
CA LYS A 69 -20.29 28.53 2.63
C LYS A 69 -21.75 28.30 2.99
N PHE A 70 -22.12 27.05 3.29
CA PHE A 70 -23.48 26.72 3.73
C PHE A 70 -23.92 27.58 4.91
N GLY A 71 -23.08 27.74 5.94
CA GLY A 71 -23.42 28.56 7.11
C GLY A 71 -23.69 30.02 6.75
N VAL A 72 -22.89 30.59 5.84
CA VAL A 72 -23.07 31.97 5.35
C VAL A 72 -24.35 32.12 4.53
N GLU A 73 -24.64 31.15 3.66
CA GLU A 73 -25.79 31.19 2.75
C GLU A 73 -27.12 30.89 3.45
N VAL A 74 -27.12 29.98 4.42
CA VAL A 74 -28.36 29.53 5.09
C VAL A 74 -28.83 30.53 6.15
N PHE A 75 -27.92 31.28 6.77
CA PHE A 75 -28.23 32.16 7.90
C PHE A 75 -29.29 33.23 7.57
N PRO A 76 -29.21 33.96 6.43
CA PRO A 76 -30.26 34.90 6.04
C PRO A 76 -31.64 34.23 5.86
N HIS A 77 -31.67 32.99 5.39
CA HIS A 77 -32.92 32.24 5.24
C HIS A 77 -33.50 31.80 6.59
N MET A 78 -32.64 31.50 7.56
CA MET A 78 -33.05 31.22 8.94
C MET A 78 -33.64 32.46 9.63
N GLU A 79 -33.00 33.62 9.52
CA GLU A 79 -33.52 34.88 10.09
C GLU A 79 -34.91 35.23 9.52
N ASN A 80 -35.12 34.99 8.23
CA ASN A 80 -36.38 35.25 7.55
C ASN A 80 -37.45 34.15 7.76
N ASN A 81 -37.19 33.15 8.63
CA ASN A 81 -38.06 31.98 8.84
C ASN A 81 -38.43 31.24 7.54
N ASN A 82 -37.55 31.27 6.54
CA ASN A 82 -37.77 30.63 5.26
C ASN A 82 -37.34 29.15 5.31
N SER A 83 -38.13 28.34 6.01
CA SER A 83 -37.82 26.92 6.24
C SER A 83 -37.63 26.11 4.95
N ALA A 84 -38.32 26.48 3.86
CA ALA A 84 -38.19 25.82 2.58
C ALA A 84 -36.76 25.99 1.99
N GLN A 85 -36.24 27.22 1.99
CA GLN A 85 -34.87 27.48 1.52
C GLN A 85 -33.83 26.88 2.46
N VAL A 86 -34.03 26.96 3.78
CA VAL A 86 -33.12 26.32 4.75
C VAL A 86 -33.00 24.82 4.50
N GLN A 87 -34.13 24.13 4.28
CA GLN A 87 -34.14 22.70 3.99
C GLN A 87 -33.49 22.36 2.65
N GLN A 88 -33.68 23.22 1.63
CA GLN A 88 -33.05 23.05 0.33
C GLN A 88 -31.53 23.16 0.43
N HIS A 89 -31.02 24.24 1.00
CA HIS A 89 -29.57 24.44 1.21
C HIS A 89 -28.95 23.29 2.01
N PHE A 90 -29.64 22.81 3.05
CA PHE A 90 -29.17 21.67 3.84
C PHE A 90 -29.08 20.39 3.01
N THR A 91 -30.11 20.10 2.21
CA THR A 91 -30.15 18.91 1.35
C THR A 91 -29.03 18.93 0.31
N ASP A 92 -28.83 20.08 -0.34
CA ASP A 92 -27.82 20.24 -1.38
C ASP A 92 -26.41 20.13 -0.80
N THR A 93 -26.14 20.85 0.31
CA THR A 93 -24.84 20.80 1.00
C THR A 93 -24.54 19.40 1.50
N LYS A 94 -25.53 18.72 2.09
CA LYS A 94 -25.36 17.34 2.56
C LYS A 94 -24.98 16.42 1.41
N ARG A 95 -25.65 16.52 0.27
CA ARG A 95 -25.33 15.72 -0.92
C ARG A 95 -23.92 15.99 -1.41
N GLU A 96 -23.49 17.25 -1.46
CA GLU A 96 -22.14 17.61 -1.88
C GLU A 96 -21.07 17.05 -0.93
N VAL A 97 -21.29 17.17 0.39
CA VAL A 97 -20.39 16.60 1.41
C VAL A 97 -20.30 15.07 1.31
N GLU A 98 -21.41 14.38 1.09
CA GLU A 98 -21.40 12.93 0.90
C GLU A 98 -20.63 12.54 -0.37
N ASN A 99 -20.79 13.25 -1.49
CA ASN A 99 -19.99 13.01 -2.69
C ASN A 99 -18.48 13.18 -2.44
N TYR A 100 -18.07 14.16 -1.64
CA TYR A 100 -16.65 14.32 -1.26
C TYR A 100 -16.17 13.19 -0.36
N ARG A 101 -17.00 12.73 0.58
CA ARG A 101 -16.68 11.61 1.48
C ARG A 101 -16.50 10.31 0.71
N GLU A 102 -17.34 10.05 -0.28
CA GLU A 102 -17.21 8.89 -1.17
C GLU A 102 -15.89 8.94 -1.96
N GLN A 103 -15.51 10.11 -2.48
CA GLN A 103 -14.22 10.29 -3.15
C GLN A 103 -13.03 10.04 -2.22
N ILE A 104 -13.08 10.54 -0.98
CA ILE A 104 -12.05 10.26 0.04
C ILE A 104 -11.98 8.76 0.33
N ALA A 105 -13.13 8.10 0.51
CA ALA A 105 -13.19 6.67 0.78
C ALA A 105 -12.56 5.86 -0.35
N ALA A 106 -12.88 6.16 -1.61
CA ALA A 106 -12.29 5.51 -2.78
C ALA A 106 -10.76 5.68 -2.83
N LYS A 107 -10.26 6.90 -2.61
CA LYS A 107 -8.81 7.16 -2.59
C LYS A 107 -8.10 6.47 -1.42
N ASN A 108 -8.74 6.38 -0.27
CA ASN A 108 -8.19 5.66 0.88
C ASN A 108 -8.08 4.15 0.65
N VAL A 109 -9.02 3.56 -0.10
CA VAL A 109 -8.90 2.15 -0.55
C VAL A 109 -7.68 1.97 -1.45
N GLU A 110 -7.47 2.88 -2.40
CA GLU A 110 -6.30 2.83 -3.30
C GLU A 110 -4.97 3.02 -2.54
N ILE A 111 -4.93 3.95 -1.57
CA ILE A 111 -3.77 4.13 -0.66
C ILE A 111 -3.49 2.85 0.11
N ALA A 112 -4.53 2.18 0.64
CA ALA A 112 -4.38 0.94 1.38
C ALA A 112 -3.79 -0.18 0.49
N GLU A 113 -4.19 -0.23 -0.78
CA GLU A 113 -3.65 -1.18 -1.74
C GLU A 113 -2.19 -0.88 -2.09
N LEU A 114 -1.84 0.38 -2.35
CA LEU A 114 -0.45 0.79 -2.57
C LEU A 114 0.44 0.48 -1.37
N ASN A 115 -0.06 0.63 -0.13
CA ASN A 115 0.69 0.24 1.07
C ASN A 115 0.98 -1.26 1.10
N LYS A 116 0.02 -2.11 0.72
CA LYS A 116 0.26 -3.56 0.60
C LYS A 116 1.31 -3.88 -0.46
N GLN A 117 1.28 -3.20 -1.61
CA GLN A 117 2.26 -3.40 -2.68
C GLN A 117 3.67 -3.03 -2.22
N ILE A 118 3.83 -1.90 -1.53
CA ILE A 118 5.11 -1.48 -0.93
C ILE A 118 5.61 -2.51 0.10
N GLU A 119 4.74 -2.98 0.99
CA GLU A 119 5.11 -4.01 1.98
C GLU A 119 5.52 -5.34 1.34
N ASN A 120 4.87 -5.73 0.24
CA ASN A 120 5.16 -6.98 -0.45
C ASN A 120 6.53 -6.95 -1.14
N ILE A 121 7.00 -5.79 -1.63
CA ILE A 121 8.37 -5.63 -2.13
C ILE A 121 9.36 -5.90 -0.98
N GLY A 122 9.16 -5.27 0.18
CA GLY A 122 10.06 -5.44 1.35
C GLY A 122 10.07 -6.86 1.94
N LYS A 123 9.04 -7.68 1.70
CA LYS A 123 8.98 -9.08 2.15
C LYS A 123 9.65 -10.07 1.19
N ALA A 124 9.91 -9.69 -0.06
CA ALA A 124 10.63 -10.53 -1.02
C ALA A 124 12.12 -10.74 -0.66
N GLU A 125 12.64 -9.96 0.31
CA GLU A 125 14.01 -10.06 0.83
C GLU A 125 14.17 -11.05 2.01
N GLY A 126 13.07 -11.49 2.61
CA GLY A 126 13.10 -12.29 3.85
C GLY A 126 13.05 -13.81 3.68
N LYS A 127 13.16 -14.34 2.45
CA LYS A 127 13.12 -15.78 2.15
C LYS A 127 14.25 -16.21 1.23
#